data_AF-A0AAE3CAW1-F1
#
_entry.id   AF-A0AAE3CAW1-F1
#
_cell.length_a   1.000
_cell.length_b   1.000
_cell.length_c   1.000
_cell.angle_alpha   90.00
_cell.angle_beta   90.00
_cell.angle_gamma   90.00
#
_symmetry.space_group_name_H-M   'P 1'
#
loop_
_entity.id
_entity.type
_entity.pdbx_description
1 polymer ?
#
loop_
_entity_poly.entity_id
_entity_poly.type
_entity_poly.pdbx_seq_one_letter_code
_entity_poly.pdbx_strand_id
1 'polypeptide(L)'
;MKNEKQEQLNRLIEQLKKDEFKYVPREEKEIDWSRYDSAQINEINDMLLLIRDIVDEAALRLGLDEVLKKGPGRPQNPPSDLAKAVLMQQYFCVSNRTAEGLVKLFMEKMGIRNSFSYKTIERAYEDPLVVLILREIFRLTQEPVKEKEHVFGPDGTGLPTSMKQNWENDCKKNHKGRGYEKMIAMVGCTYKLFSSLVITENPEDHESPYFEPLLAETAANAVRKIESRWVRSTRLGLLRACLTRFSQMVVG
;
A
#
# COMPACT_ATOMS: atom_id res chain seq x y z
N MET A 1 -19.31 16.21 -34.37
CA MET A 1 -20.24 16.53 -33.27
C MET A 1 -19.46 16.54 -31.97
N LYS A 2 -19.46 17.64 -31.20
CA LYS A 2 -18.77 17.66 -29.90
C LYS A 2 -19.55 16.75 -28.93
N ASN A 3 -18.81 15.98 -28.13
CA ASN A 3 -19.37 15.09 -27.12
C ASN A 3 -20.13 15.93 -26.08
N GLU A 4 -21.37 15.57 -25.76
CA GLU A 4 -22.25 16.30 -24.84
C GLU A 4 -21.59 16.58 -23.47
N LYS A 5 -20.77 15.64 -22.99
CA LYS A 5 -19.97 15.79 -21.76
C LYS A 5 -18.91 16.89 -21.88
N GLN A 6 -18.32 17.06 -23.06
CA GLN A 6 -17.32 18.09 -23.34
C GLN A 6 -17.96 19.49 -23.36
N GLU A 7 -19.19 19.60 -23.87
CA GLU A 7 -19.93 20.86 -23.86
C GLU A 7 -20.37 21.26 -22.46
N GLN A 8 -20.81 20.30 -21.64
CA GLN A 8 -21.09 20.54 -20.22
C GLN A 8 -19.84 21.03 -19.46
N LEU A 9 -18.67 20.42 -19.68
CA LEU A 9 -17.42 20.85 -19.08
C LEU A 9 -17.03 22.27 -19.52
N ASN A 10 -17.13 22.58 -20.81
CA ASN A 10 -16.81 23.92 -21.33
C ASN A 10 -17.72 24.99 -20.71
N ARG A 11 -19.02 24.71 -20.56
CA ARG A 11 -19.96 25.60 -19.87
C ARG A 11 -19.57 25.84 -18.42
N LEU A 12 -19.19 24.78 -17.70
CA LEU A 12 -18.73 24.88 -16.31
C LEU A 12 -17.44 25.73 -16.18
N ILE A 13 -16.50 25.55 -17.10
CA ILE A 13 -15.26 26.36 -17.15
C ILE A 13 -15.57 27.83 -17.38
N GLU A 14 -16.48 28.15 -18.29
CA GLU A 14 -16.89 29.54 -18.54
C GLU A 14 -17.61 30.15 -17.33
N GLN A 15 -18.45 29.39 -16.62
CA GLN A 15 -19.06 29.83 -15.36
C GLN A 15 -18.03 30.08 -14.25
N LEU A 16 -17.01 29.23 -14.14
CA LEU A 16 -15.90 29.42 -13.21
C LEU A 16 -15.08 30.67 -13.52
N LYS A 17 -14.79 30.94 -14.81
CA LYS A 17 -14.08 32.14 -15.24
C LYS A 17 -14.84 33.43 -14.94
N LYS A 18 -16.17 33.38 -15.00
CA LYS A 18 -17.06 34.52 -14.74
C LYS A 18 -17.45 34.66 -13.25
N ASP A 19 -16.92 33.79 -12.38
CA ASP A 19 -17.27 33.73 -10.96
C ASP A 19 -18.78 33.49 -10.69
N GLU A 20 -19.48 32.93 -11.70
CA GLU A 20 -20.92 32.61 -11.65
C GLU A 20 -21.16 31.20 -11.08
N PHE A 21 -20.10 30.40 -10.90
CA PHE A 21 -20.20 29.04 -10.38
C PHE A 21 -20.41 29.06 -8.86
N LYS A 22 -21.66 28.86 -8.42
CA LYS A 22 -21.99 28.71 -7.01
C LYS A 22 -21.67 27.28 -6.54
N TYR A 23 -20.52 27.10 -5.90
CA TYR A 23 -20.18 25.84 -5.24
C TYR A 23 -21.21 25.52 -4.15
N VAL A 24 -21.86 24.37 -4.25
CA VAL A 24 -22.69 23.83 -3.17
C VAL A 24 -21.75 23.00 -2.28
N PRO A 25 -21.42 23.47 -1.07
CA PRO A 25 -20.62 22.69 -0.15
C PRO A 25 -21.35 21.38 0.15
N ARG A 26 -20.57 20.30 0.26
CA ARG A 26 -21.10 19.04 0.77
C ARG A 26 -21.45 19.25 2.24
N GLU A 27 -22.54 18.62 2.68
CA GLU A 27 -22.89 18.60 4.10
C GLU A 27 -21.72 18.04 4.91
N GLU A 28 -21.32 18.77 5.93
CA GLU A 28 -20.33 18.31 6.89
C GLU A 28 -20.96 17.17 7.69
N LYS A 29 -20.33 16.00 7.64
CA LYS A 29 -20.73 14.88 8.46
C LYS A 29 -20.23 15.12 9.88
N GLU A 30 -21.10 15.01 10.86
CA GLU A 30 -20.71 15.04 12.27
C GLU A 30 -19.72 13.91 12.56
N ILE A 31 -18.58 14.26 13.14
CA ILE A 31 -17.53 13.31 13.50
C ILE A 31 -17.80 12.84 14.92
N ASP A 32 -17.97 11.53 15.10
CA ASP A 32 -18.02 10.91 16.42
C ASP A 32 -16.61 10.87 17.03
N TRP A 33 -16.27 11.92 17.77
CA TRP A 33 -14.97 12.08 18.42
C TRP A 33 -14.67 10.97 19.42
N SER A 34 -15.68 10.48 20.15
CA SER A 34 -15.48 9.40 21.12
C SER A 34 -15.06 8.10 20.45
N ARG A 35 -15.65 7.76 19.30
CA ARG A 35 -15.21 6.63 18.49
C ARG A 35 -13.82 6.83 17.90
N TYR A 36 -13.52 8.04 17.44
CA TYR A 36 -12.20 8.38 16.91
C TYR A 36 -11.11 8.21 17.98
N ASP A 37 -11.30 8.77 19.17
CA ASP A 37 -10.34 8.69 20.28
C ASP A 37 -10.14 7.24 20.71
N SER A 38 -11.23 6.47 20.82
CA SER A 38 -11.15 5.03 21.10
C SER A 38 -10.35 4.28 20.04
N ALA A 39 -10.52 4.61 18.76
CA ALA A 39 -9.76 3.99 17.67
C ALA A 39 -8.27 4.35 17.75
N GLN A 40 -7.95 5.62 18.05
CA GLN A 40 -6.56 6.08 18.20
C GLN A 40 -5.84 5.42 19.37
N ILE A 41 -6.52 5.24 20.51
CA ILE A 41 -5.95 4.57 21.69
C ILE A 41 -5.62 3.10 21.37
N ASN A 42 -6.47 2.43 20.60
CA ASN A 42 -6.33 1.00 20.30
C ASN A 42 -5.54 0.70 19.02
N GLU A 43 -5.18 1.72 18.22
CA GLU A 43 -4.59 1.54 16.89
C GLU A 43 -3.39 0.59 16.90
N ILE A 44 -2.40 0.83 17.76
CA ILE A 44 -1.19 -0.01 17.84
C ILE A 44 -1.55 -1.43 18.24
N ASN A 45 -2.50 -1.60 19.17
CA ASN A 45 -2.92 -2.93 19.60
C ASN A 45 -3.55 -3.70 18.44
N ASP A 46 -4.52 -3.06 17.78
CA ASP A 46 -5.32 -3.68 16.73
C ASP A 46 -4.48 -3.96 15.49
N MET A 47 -3.54 -3.08 15.15
CA MET A 47 -2.60 -3.28 14.04
C MET A 47 -1.64 -4.45 14.28
N LEU A 48 -1.10 -4.60 15.50
CA LEU A 48 -0.22 -5.73 15.82
C LEU A 48 -0.98 -7.06 15.78
N LEU A 49 -2.21 -7.09 16.30
CA LEU A 49 -3.07 -8.28 16.24
C LEU A 49 -3.45 -8.61 14.79
N LEU A 50 -3.82 -7.60 14.00
CA LEU A 50 -4.11 -7.77 12.57
C LEU A 50 -2.92 -8.35 11.82
N ILE A 51 -1.71 -7.82 12.04
CA ILE A 51 -0.49 -8.34 11.40
C ILE A 51 -0.26 -9.80 11.79
N ARG A 52 -0.41 -10.15 13.07
CA ARG A 52 -0.27 -11.53 13.51
C ARG A 52 -1.27 -12.43 12.79
N ASP A 53 -2.54 -12.10 12.90
CA ASP A 53 -3.64 -12.97 12.45
C ASP A 53 -3.61 -13.15 10.93
N ILE A 54 -3.31 -12.09 10.16
CA ILE A 54 -3.24 -12.18 8.70
C ILE A 54 -2.00 -12.94 8.21
N VAL A 55 -0.86 -12.82 8.91
CA VAL A 55 0.34 -13.58 8.57
C VAL A 55 0.16 -15.06 8.88
N ASP A 56 -0.46 -15.37 10.03
CA ASP A 56 -0.72 -16.76 10.42
C ASP A 56 -1.71 -17.42 9.46
N GLU A 57 -2.79 -16.72 9.08
CA GLU A 57 -3.73 -17.19 8.05
C GLU A 57 -3.03 -17.39 6.68
N ALA A 58 -2.19 -16.44 6.26
CA ALA A 58 -1.43 -16.56 5.01
C ALA A 58 -0.47 -17.77 5.02
N ALA A 59 0.27 -17.94 6.11
CA ALA A 59 1.19 -19.06 6.28
C ALA A 59 0.46 -20.41 6.28
N LEU A 60 -0.73 -20.46 6.90
CA LEU A 60 -1.60 -21.63 6.93
C LEU A 60 -2.11 -21.99 5.53
N ARG A 61 -2.65 -21.02 4.78
CA ARG A 61 -3.14 -21.24 3.40
C ARG A 61 -2.06 -21.72 2.45
N LEU A 62 -0.82 -21.25 2.65
CA LEU A 62 0.34 -21.64 1.86
C LEU A 62 0.99 -22.96 2.34
N GLY A 63 0.55 -23.53 3.47
CA GLY A 63 1.09 -24.78 4.02
C GLY A 63 2.55 -24.69 4.45
N LEU A 64 3.02 -23.51 4.88
CA LEU A 64 4.45 -23.25 5.10
C LEU A 64 5.02 -23.83 6.41
N ASP A 65 4.16 -24.14 7.39
CA ASP A 65 4.60 -24.73 8.66
C ASP A 65 5.24 -26.12 8.47
N GLU A 66 4.95 -26.82 7.37
CA GLU A 66 5.51 -28.14 7.05
C GLU A 66 6.85 -28.08 6.30
N VAL A 67 7.20 -26.93 5.72
CA VAL A 67 8.34 -26.78 4.79
C VAL A 67 9.68 -26.61 5.54
N LEU A 68 9.66 -26.42 6.86
CA LEU A 68 10.86 -26.22 7.66
C LEU A 68 11.77 -27.46 7.60
N LYS A 69 12.83 -27.36 6.80
CA LYS A 69 13.80 -28.43 6.59
C LYS A 69 14.52 -28.73 7.90
N LYS A 70 14.28 -29.92 8.45
CA LYS A 70 15.09 -30.51 9.52
C LYS A 70 16.39 -31.05 8.92
N GLY A 71 17.34 -30.15 8.65
CA GLY A 71 18.67 -30.50 8.17
C GLY A 71 19.75 -30.27 9.24
N PRO A 72 20.97 -30.81 9.04
CA PRO A 72 22.11 -30.45 9.86
C PRO A 72 22.46 -28.96 9.67
N GLY A 73 22.60 -28.23 10.77
CA GLY A 73 22.91 -26.80 10.76
C GLY A 73 22.08 -26.00 11.77
N ARG A 74 22.18 -24.66 11.70
CA ARG A 74 21.35 -23.77 12.53
C ARG A 74 19.88 -23.91 12.10
N PRO A 75 18.95 -24.15 13.04
CA PRO A 75 17.52 -24.17 12.71
C PRO A 75 17.11 -22.89 11.98
N GLN A 76 16.37 -23.06 10.89
CA GLN A 76 15.82 -21.92 10.15
C GLN A 76 14.75 -21.23 10.99
N ASN A 77 14.70 -19.90 10.91
CA ASN A 77 13.61 -19.15 11.52
C ASN A 77 12.33 -19.37 10.68
N PRO A 78 11.15 -19.47 11.31
CA PRO A 78 9.90 -19.57 10.59
C PRO A 78 9.68 -18.36 9.67
N PRO A 79 9.35 -18.56 8.38
CA PRO A 79 9.06 -17.45 7.47
C PRO A 79 7.90 -16.56 7.95
N SER A 80 6.91 -17.13 8.64
CA SER A 80 5.82 -16.41 9.30
C SER A 80 6.33 -15.37 10.30
N ASP A 81 7.29 -15.75 11.13
CA ASP A 81 7.84 -14.92 12.19
C ASP A 81 8.66 -13.76 11.59
N LEU A 82 9.36 -14.04 10.49
CA LEU A 82 10.09 -13.02 9.72
C LEU A 82 9.14 -12.04 9.04
N ALA A 83 8.06 -12.52 8.42
CA ALA A 83 7.06 -11.66 7.79
C ALA A 83 6.37 -10.73 8.80
N LYS A 84 6.04 -11.24 10.00
CA LYS A 84 5.52 -10.43 11.12
C LYS A 84 6.48 -9.31 11.50
N ALA A 85 7.77 -9.61 11.62
CA ALA A 85 8.77 -8.60 11.97
C ALA A 85 8.97 -7.55 10.86
N VAL A 86 8.96 -7.96 9.59
CA VAL A 86 9.01 -7.03 8.45
C VAL A 86 7.79 -6.11 8.48
N LEU A 87 6.58 -6.64 8.60
CA LEU A 87 5.36 -5.82 8.64
C LEU A 87 5.31 -4.88 9.85
N MET A 88 5.71 -5.35 11.03
CA MET A 88 5.82 -4.52 12.22
C MET A 88 6.87 -3.42 12.03
N GLN A 89 8.02 -3.74 11.43
CA GLN A 89 9.02 -2.75 11.07
C GLN A 89 8.43 -1.70 10.14
N GLN A 90 7.66 -2.10 9.13
CA GLN A 90 7.01 -1.20 8.18
C GLN A 90 5.87 -0.39 8.79
N TYR A 91 5.22 -0.86 9.86
CA TYR A 91 4.16 -0.12 10.57
C TYR A 91 4.73 0.97 11.48
N PHE A 92 5.69 0.60 12.34
CA PHE A 92 6.40 1.58 13.17
C PHE A 92 7.40 2.38 12.38
N CYS A 93 7.68 1.90 11.17
CA CYS A 93 8.51 2.51 10.20
C CYS A 93 10.02 2.54 10.70
N VAL A 94 10.49 1.61 11.53
CA VAL A 94 11.83 1.75 12.16
C VAL A 94 12.99 1.12 11.36
N SER A 95 14.24 1.44 11.72
CA SER A 95 15.42 0.73 11.21
C SER A 95 15.41 -0.77 11.59
N ASN A 96 16.14 -1.62 10.85
CA ASN A 96 16.25 -3.06 11.17
C ASN A 96 16.75 -3.31 12.60
N ARG A 97 17.65 -2.45 13.10
CA ARG A 97 18.22 -2.57 14.46
C ARG A 97 17.20 -2.25 15.53
N THR A 98 16.42 -1.19 15.34
CA THR A 98 15.32 -0.85 16.24
C THR A 98 14.22 -1.91 16.17
N ALA A 99 13.94 -2.45 14.98
CA ALA A 99 12.98 -3.53 14.77
C ALA A 99 13.34 -4.78 15.59
N GLU A 100 14.62 -5.16 15.71
CA GLU A 100 15.04 -6.23 16.61
C GLU A 100 14.60 -5.98 18.06
N GLY A 101 14.74 -4.73 18.54
CA GLY A 101 14.26 -4.33 19.86
C GLY A 101 12.74 -4.46 19.98
N LEU A 102 12.00 -3.99 18.98
CA LEU A 102 10.54 -4.12 18.96
C LEU A 102 10.07 -5.57 18.91
N VAL A 103 10.77 -6.45 18.19
CA VAL A 103 10.46 -7.89 18.16
C VAL A 103 10.59 -8.48 19.55
N LYS A 104 11.64 -8.12 20.31
CA LYS A 104 11.80 -8.58 21.69
C LYS A 104 10.67 -8.10 22.61
N LEU A 105 10.18 -6.88 22.40
CA LEU A 105 9.09 -6.31 23.21
C LEU A 105 7.72 -6.91 22.87
N PHE A 106 7.45 -7.18 21.59
CA PHE A 106 6.13 -7.59 21.11
C PHE A 106 6.04 -9.07 20.71
N MET A 107 7.08 -9.88 20.94
CA MET A 107 7.10 -11.28 20.47
C MET A 107 5.91 -12.10 20.94
N GLU A 108 5.52 -11.96 22.22
CA GLU A 108 4.38 -12.69 22.78
C GLU A 108 3.08 -12.28 22.10
N LYS A 109 2.86 -10.98 21.96
CA LYS A 109 1.66 -10.41 21.32
C LYS A 109 1.53 -10.83 19.86
N MET A 110 2.66 -10.84 19.16
CA MET A 110 2.76 -11.20 17.74
C MET A 110 2.81 -12.73 17.52
N GLY A 111 2.88 -13.55 18.57
CA GLY A 111 3.06 -14.99 18.45
C GLY A 111 4.36 -15.37 17.73
N ILE A 112 5.43 -14.59 17.92
CA ILE A 112 6.77 -14.90 17.37
C ILE A 112 7.44 -15.91 18.29
N ARG A 113 7.87 -17.04 17.74
CA ARG A 113 8.36 -18.18 18.52
C ARG A 113 9.75 -17.92 19.09
N ASN A 114 10.61 -17.29 18.29
CA ASN A 114 12.00 -17.03 18.67
C ASN A 114 12.41 -15.60 18.30
N SER A 115 13.18 -14.96 19.18
CA SER A 115 13.84 -13.71 18.82
C SER A 115 14.94 -13.96 17.78
N PHE A 116 15.14 -13.01 16.88
CA PHE A 116 16.22 -13.03 15.88
C PHE A 116 16.91 -11.69 15.78
N SER A 117 18.13 -11.69 15.23
CA SER A 117 18.92 -10.47 15.08
C SER A 117 18.45 -9.61 13.92
N TYR A 118 18.81 -8.33 13.92
CA TYR A 118 18.52 -7.39 12.84
C TYR A 118 19.02 -7.88 11.47
N LYS A 119 20.11 -8.65 11.42
CA LYS A 119 20.63 -9.27 10.19
C LYS A 119 19.71 -10.35 9.61
N THR A 120 18.89 -10.96 10.45
CA THR A 120 17.87 -11.91 10.01
C THR A 120 16.70 -11.17 9.37
N ILE A 121 16.28 -10.04 9.96
CA ILE A 121 15.25 -9.16 9.40
C ILE A 121 15.70 -8.60 8.04
N GLU A 122 16.96 -8.17 7.95
CA GLU A 122 17.56 -7.68 6.69
C GLU A 122 17.47 -8.72 5.56
N ARG A 123 17.77 -9.99 5.86
CA ARG A 123 17.69 -11.09 4.88
C ARG A 123 16.26 -11.50 4.54
N ALA A 124 15.29 -11.22 5.41
CA ALA A 124 13.90 -11.59 5.19
C ALA A 124 13.28 -10.88 3.97
N TYR A 125 13.78 -9.70 3.61
CA TYR A 125 13.34 -8.98 2.40
C TYR A 125 13.62 -9.76 1.11
N GLU A 126 14.64 -10.62 1.10
CA GLU A 126 15.03 -11.42 -0.06
C GLU A 126 14.55 -12.89 0.04
N ASP A 127 13.93 -13.28 1.15
CA ASP A 127 13.46 -14.65 1.37
C ASP A 127 12.22 -14.93 0.51
N PRO A 128 12.28 -15.89 -0.45
CA PRO A 128 11.14 -16.19 -1.32
C PRO A 128 9.89 -16.60 -0.55
N LEU A 129 10.03 -17.26 0.60
CA LEU A 129 8.88 -17.69 1.40
C LEU A 129 8.21 -16.50 2.08
N VAL A 130 8.99 -15.52 2.54
CA VAL A 130 8.45 -14.26 3.09
C VAL A 130 7.74 -13.46 2.00
N VAL A 131 8.33 -13.37 0.81
CA VAL A 131 7.71 -12.69 -0.34
C VAL A 131 6.39 -13.36 -0.73
N LEU A 132 6.31 -14.70 -0.72
CA LEU A 132 5.07 -15.43 -0.96
C LEU A 132 4.00 -15.12 0.09
N ILE A 133 4.37 -15.08 1.38
CA ILE A 133 3.46 -14.67 2.46
C ILE A 133 2.94 -13.25 2.23
N LEU A 134 3.81 -12.30 1.93
CA LEU A 134 3.40 -10.90 1.69
C LEU A 134 2.44 -10.77 0.50
N ARG A 135 2.64 -11.56 -0.56
CA ARG A 135 1.70 -11.62 -1.70
C ARG A 135 0.35 -12.20 -1.30
N GLU A 136 0.32 -13.21 -0.44
CA GLU A 136 -0.93 -13.78 0.04
C GLU A 136 -1.66 -12.84 1.00
N ILE A 137 -0.93 -12.13 1.86
CA ILE A 137 -1.48 -11.06 2.71
C ILE A 137 -2.14 -9.98 1.85
N PHE A 138 -1.50 -9.57 0.75
CA PHE A 138 -2.10 -8.63 -0.19
C PHE A 138 -3.47 -9.12 -0.68
N ARG A 139 -3.61 -10.41 -1.02
CA ARG A 139 -4.89 -11.00 -1.40
C ARG A 139 -5.91 -11.04 -0.25
N LEU A 140 -5.48 -11.51 0.94
CA LEU A 140 -6.32 -11.59 2.13
C LEU A 140 -6.94 -10.24 2.51
N THR A 141 -6.17 -9.16 2.42
CA THR A 141 -6.67 -7.81 2.73
C THR A 141 -7.78 -7.34 1.77
N GLN A 142 -7.86 -7.88 0.56
CA GLN A 142 -8.89 -7.54 -0.43
C GLN A 142 -10.18 -8.36 -0.26
N GLU A 143 -10.11 -9.56 0.31
CA GLU A 143 -11.28 -10.44 0.51
C GLU A 143 -12.48 -9.75 1.19
N PRO A 144 -12.33 -9.04 2.33
CA PRO A 144 -13.48 -8.44 3.02
C PRO A 144 -14.10 -7.24 2.30
N VAL A 145 -13.40 -6.64 1.33
CA VAL A 145 -13.85 -5.48 0.55
C VAL A 145 -14.29 -5.83 -0.87
N LYS A 146 -14.07 -7.07 -1.30
CA LYS A 146 -14.34 -7.59 -2.65
C LYS A 146 -15.77 -7.31 -3.15
N GLU A 147 -16.75 -7.33 -2.26
CA GLU A 147 -18.17 -7.07 -2.58
C GLU A 147 -18.60 -5.63 -2.29
N LYS A 148 -17.74 -4.81 -1.67
CA LYS A 148 -18.07 -3.46 -1.21
C LYS A 148 -17.40 -2.37 -2.06
N GLU A 149 -16.22 -2.64 -2.61
CA GLU A 149 -15.52 -1.71 -3.49
C GLU A 149 -15.87 -2.00 -4.96
N HIS A 150 -16.40 -0.99 -5.65
CA HIS A 150 -16.79 -1.10 -7.05
C HIS A 150 -16.10 -0.07 -7.94
N VAL A 151 -15.46 0.95 -7.36
CA VAL A 151 -14.86 2.06 -8.09
C VAL A 151 -13.36 2.06 -7.84
N PHE A 152 -12.60 1.88 -8.91
CA PHE A 152 -11.13 1.86 -8.85
C PHE A 152 -10.55 2.98 -9.69
N GLY A 153 -9.49 3.60 -9.18
CA GLY A 153 -8.68 4.58 -9.89
C GLY A 153 -7.29 4.03 -10.15
N PRO A 154 -6.77 4.08 -11.39
CA PRO A 154 -5.35 3.86 -11.64
C PRO A 154 -4.55 5.06 -11.10
N ASP A 155 -3.42 4.78 -10.45
CA ASP A 155 -2.46 5.80 -10.03
C ASP A 155 -1.03 5.31 -10.32
N GLY A 156 -0.23 6.20 -10.90
CA GLY A 156 1.18 5.96 -11.21
C GLY A 156 2.06 6.79 -10.26
N THR A 157 2.98 6.14 -9.57
CA THR A 157 3.87 6.79 -8.60
C THR A 157 5.33 6.42 -8.81
N GLY A 158 6.21 7.37 -8.56
CA GLY A 158 7.66 7.20 -8.65
C GLY A 158 8.26 6.88 -7.28
N LEU A 159 8.91 5.73 -7.16
CA LEU A 159 9.61 5.29 -5.96
C LEU A 159 11.10 5.64 -6.07
N PRO A 160 11.66 6.48 -5.19
CA PRO A 160 13.08 6.82 -5.25
C PRO A 160 13.94 5.59 -4.94
N THR A 161 14.95 5.33 -5.76
CA THR A 161 15.89 4.22 -5.53
C THR A 161 16.99 4.57 -4.52
N SER A 162 17.04 5.84 -4.08
CA SER A 162 18.01 6.31 -3.09
C SER A 162 17.41 7.41 -2.23
N MET A 163 17.78 7.45 -0.95
CA MET A 163 17.43 8.52 -0.01
C MET A 163 17.90 9.92 -0.44
N LYS A 164 18.88 10.00 -1.34
CA LYS A 164 19.38 11.28 -1.87
C LYS A 164 18.47 11.86 -2.95
N GLN A 165 17.56 11.06 -3.48
CA GLN A 165 16.62 11.48 -4.52
C GLN A 165 15.46 12.23 -3.88
N ASN A 166 15.10 13.37 -4.46
CA ASN A 166 13.97 14.15 -4.00
C ASN A 166 13.23 14.69 -5.23
N TRP A 167 12.02 14.16 -5.44
CA TRP A 167 11.21 14.46 -6.61
C TRP A 167 11.01 15.96 -6.82
N GLU A 168 10.74 16.71 -5.74
CA GLU A 168 10.51 18.15 -5.83
C GLU A 168 11.75 18.88 -6.36
N ASN A 169 12.94 18.44 -5.96
CA ASN A 169 14.19 19.03 -6.42
C ASN A 169 14.52 18.58 -7.85
N ASP A 170 14.28 17.31 -8.19
CA ASP A 170 14.71 16.72 -9.45
C ASP A 170 13.80 17.15 -10.62
N CYS A 171 12.50 17.35 -10.37
CA CYS A 171 11.57 17.94 -11.34
C CYS A 171 11.97 19.36 -11.74
N LYS A 172 12.49 20.17 -10.80
CA LYS A 172 12.87 21.57 -11.08
C LYS A 172 14.16 21.67 -11.89
N LYS A 173 15.03 20.67 -11.81
CA LYS A 173 16.37 20.66 -12.42
C LYS A 173 16.43 20.00 -13.80
N ASN A 174 15.29 19.58 -14.37
CA ASN A 174 15.23 18.81 -15.62
C ASN A 174 16.10 17.54 -15.60
N HIS A 175 16.37 16.97 -14.43
CA HIS A 175 17.01 15.66 -14.34
C HIS A 175 15.97 14.60 -14.73
N LYS A 176 16.04 14.16 -15.99
CA LYS A 176 15.18 13.10 -16.55
C LYS A 176 15.27 11.84 -15.68
N GLY A 177 14.19 11.50 -14.96
CA GLY A 177 13.76 10.16 -14.49
C GLY A 177 14.75 9.21 -13.78
N ARG A 178 16.05 9.53 -13.72
CA ARG A 178 17.10 8.62 -13.28
C ARG A 178 17.10 8.53 -11.76
N GLY A 179 16.91 7.32 -11.27
CA GLY A 179 16.86 7.03 -9.84
C GLY A 179 15.46 6.95 -9.25
N TYR A 180 14.44 6.78 -10.11
CA TYR A 180 13.09 6.43 -9.68
C TYR A 180 12.67 5.14 -10.38
N GLU A 181 12.08 4.22 -9.63
CA GLU A 181 11.28 3.13 -10.15
C GLU A 181 9.84 3.62 -10.32
N LYS A 182 9.10 3.09 -11.28
CA LYS A 182 7.71 3.47 -11.49
C LYS A 182 6.80 2.32 -11.08
N MET A 183 5.88 2.62 -10.18
CA MET A 183 4.84 1.71 -9.74
C MET A 183 3.50 2.22 -10.26
N ILE A 184 2.73 1.36 -10.92
CA ILE A 184 1.38 1.63 -11.37
C ILE A 184 0.45 0.71 -10.59
N ALA A 185 -0.53 1.29 -9.92
CA ALA A 185 -1.44 0.53 -9.08
C ALA A 185 -2.90 0.91 -9.31
N MET A 186 -3.79 -0.05 -9.09
CA MET A 186 -5.23 0.19 -9.04
C MET A 186 -5.64 0.34 -7.57
N VAL A 187 -6.25 1.48 -7.25
CA VAL A 187 -6.64 1.82 -5.88
C VAL A 187 -8.15 1.97 -5.79
N GLY A 188 -8.75 1.32 -4.79
CA GLY A 188 -10.17 1.47 -4.47
C GLY A 188 -10.49 2.91 -4.06
N CYS A 189 -11.56 3.48 -4.60
CA CYS A 189 -11.91 4.87 -4.34
C CYS A 189 -12.65 5.05 -3.02
N THR A 190 -13.24 3.99 -2.46
CA THR A 190 -14.04 4.02 -1.24
C THR A 190 -13.18 3.73 -0.01
N TYR A 191 -12.50 2.58 0.00
CA TYR A 191 -11.68 2.10 1.12
C TYR A 191 -10.20 2.40 0.98
N LYS A 192 -9.76 2.93 -0.18
CA LYS A 192 -8.35 3.31 -0.45
C LYS A 192 -7.36 2.15 -0.36
N LEU A 193 -7.83 0.92 -0.58
CA LEU A 193 -6.99 -0.26 -0.64
C LEU A 193 -6.44 -0.47 -2.06
N PHE A 194 -5.22 -0.98 -2.14
CA PHE A 194 -4.58 -1.38 -3.39
C PHE A 194 -5.16 -2.72 -3.86
N SER A 195 -5.70 -2.77 -5.08
CA SER A 195 -6.30 -3.99 -5.64
C SER A 195 -5.35 -4.78 -6.54
N SER A 196 -4.48 -4.09 -7.26
CA SER A 196 -3.46 -4.66 -8.13
C SER A 196 -2.30 -3.67 -8.28
N LEU A 197 -1.10 -4.17 -8.52
CA LEU A 197 0.09 -3.32 -8.68
C LEU A 197 1.09 -3.95 -9.66
N VAL A 198 1.78 -3.10 -10.40
CA VAL A 198 2.91 -3.46 -11.25
C VAL A 198 4.04 -2.46 -11.01
N ILE A 199 5.25 -2.96 -10.81
CA ILE A 199 6.48 -2.18 -10.87
C ILE A 199 7.07 -2.35 -12.27
N THR A 200 7.25 -1.26 -12.99
CA THR A 200 7.74 -1.29 -14.38
C THR A 200 9.25 -1.55 -14.41
N GLU A 201 9.70 -2.36 -15.35
CA GLU A 201 11.15 -2.58 -15.58
C GLU A 201 11.85 -1.30 -16.05
N ASN A 202 11.18 -0.54 -16.93
CA ASN A 202 11.67 0.74 -17.41
C ASN A 202 10.78 1.89 -16.88
N PRO A 203 11.31 2.76 -16.01
CA PRO A 203 10.56 3.88 -15.43
C PRO A 203 10.03 4.90 -16.46
N GLU A 204 10.61 4.95 -17.65
CA GLU A 204 10.21 5.87 -18.72
C GLU A 204 9.02 5.35 -19.54
N ASP A 205 8.56 4.12 -19.31
CA ASP A 205 7.47 3.52 -20.06
C ASP A 205 6.15 4.27 -19.86
N HIS A 206 5.38 4.35 -20.94
CA HIS A 206 4.00 4.81 -20.89
C HIS A 206 3.15 3.88 -20.02
N GLU A 207 2.14 4.43 -19.33
CA GLU A 207 1.31 3.64 -18.40
C GLU A 207 0.26 2.78 -19.11
N SER A 208 -0.13 3.17 -20.33
CA SER A 208 -1.21 2.53 -21.07
C SER A 208 -1.07 1.01 -21.25
N PRO A 209 0.12 0.44 -21.51
CA PRO A 209 0.26 -1.01 -21.69
C PRO A 209 -0.04 -1.81 -20.41
N TYR A 210 0.12 -1.18 -19.25
CA TYR A 210 -0.04 -1.85 -17.95
C TYR A 210 -1.49 -1.85 -17.46
N PHE A 211 -2.36 -1.00 -18.03
CA PHE A 211 -3.74 -0.87 -17.57
C PHE A 211 -4.61 -2.09 -17.88
N GLU A 212 -4.46 -2.73 -19.04
CA GLU A 212 -5.28 -3.92 -19.36
C GLU A 212 -5.00 -5.10 -18.40
N PRO A 213 -3.73 -5.49 -18.12
CA PRO A 213 -3.43 -6.50 -17.12
C PRO A 213 -3.92 -6.13 -15.72
N LEU A 214 -3.70 -4.89 -15.28
CA LEU A 214 -4.13 -4.41 -13.96
C LEU A 214 -5.65 -4.43 -13.81
N LEU A 215 -6.38 -4.08 -14.87
CA LEU A 215 -7.83 -4.12 -14.89
C LEU A 215 -8.35 -5.55 -14.81
N ALA A 216 -7.72 -6.49 -15.53
CA ALA A 216 -8.06 -7.91 -15.48
C ALA A 216 -7.82 -8.51 -14.08
N GLU A 217 -6.70 -8.17 -13.44
CA GLU A 217 -6.41 -8.60 -12.07
C GLU A 217 -7.39 -8.00 -11.06
N THR A 218 -7.67 -6.70 -11.17
CA THR A 218 -8.69 -6.02 -10.35
C THR A 218 -10.06 -6.68 -10.55
N ALA A 219 -10.42 -7.07 -11.77
CA ALA A 219 -11.68 -7.72 -12.07
C ALA A 219 -11.76 -9.17 -11.55
N ALA A 220 -10.62 -9.87 -11.42
CA ALA A 220 -10.56 -11.18 -10.76
C ALA A 220 -10.72 -11.03 -9.24
N ASN A 221 -10.16 -9.96 -8.69
CA ASN A 221 -10.21 -9.64 -7.27
C ASN A 221 -11.56 -9.06 -6.84
N ALA A 222 -12.32 -8.40 -7.72
CA ALA A 222 -13.64 -7.81 -7.46
C ALA A 222 -14.81 -8.61 -8.09
N VAL A 223 -15.96 -8.71 -7.42
CA VAL A 223 -17.14 -9.38 -8.01
C VAL A 223 -17.85 -8.43 -8.98
N ARG A 224 -17.61 -8.63 -10.29
CA ARG A 224 -18.39 -8.17 -11.47
C ARG A 224 -18.27 -6.70 -11.92
N LYS A 225 -17.97 -6.57 -13.22
CA LYS A 225 -18.01 -5.41 -14.15
C LYS A 225 -17.46 -4.07 -13.61
N ILE A 226 -16.18 -3.84 -13.86
CA ILE A 226 -15.53 -2.53 -13.69
C ILE A 226 -16.09 -1.56 -14.75
N GLU A 227 -16.86 -0.55 -14.32
CA GLU A 227 -17.13 0.62 -15.16
C GLU A 227 -15.92 1.54 -15.12
N SER A 228 -15.23 1.67 -16.26
CA SER A 228 -14.10 2.58 -16.43
C SER A 228 -14.59 4.05 -16.38
N ARG A 229 -14.68 4.62 -15.17
CA ARG A 229 -15.00 6.03 -14.97
C ARG A 229 -13.73 6.78 -14.60
N TRP A 230 -13.23 7.59 -15.53
CA TRP A 230 -12.14 8.54 -15.28
C TRP A 230 -12.57 9.55 -14.21
N VAL A 231 -12.14 9.36 -12.97
CA VAL A 231 -12.33 10.33 -11.88
C VAL A 231 -11.07 11.21 -11.84
N ARG A 232 -11.19 12.46 -12.32
CA ARG A 232 -10.19 13.50 -12.07
C ARG A 232 -10.24 13.86 -10.59
N SER A 233 -9.30 13.32 -9.80
CA SER A 233 -9.14 13.66 -8.39
C SER A 233 -8.33 14.96 -8.25
N THR A 234 -9.01 16.08 -8.01
CA THR A 234 -8.44 17.36 -7.58
C THR A 234 -8.26 17.45 -6.06
N ARG A 235 -7.74 16.40 -5.41
CA ARG A 235 -7.37 16.46 -3.98
C ARG A 235 -5.99 15.85 -3.73
N LEU A 236 -4.97 16.61 -4.10
CA LEU A 236 -3.55 16.35 -3.82
C LEU A 236 -3.07 17.09 -2.54
N GLY A 237 -3.97 17.28 -1.57
CA GLY A 237 -3.71 18.12 -0.38
C GLY A 237 -3.48 17.37 0.93
N LEU A 238 -3.93 16.11 1.07
CA LEU A 238 -3.95 15.41 2.37
C LEU A 238 -3.20 14.07 2.40
N LEU A 239 -2.78 13.53 1.24
CA LEU A 239 -1.83 12.41 1.16
C LEU A 239 -0.37 12.83 1.41
N ARG A 240 -0.12 14.14 1.51
CA ARG A 240 1.22 14.72 1.77
C ARG A 240 1.70 14.54 3.22
N ALA A 241 0.84 14.07 4.14
CA ALA A 241 1.19 13.83 5.54
C ALA A 241 1.38 12.34 5.91
N CYS A 242 0.80 11.41 5.15
CA CYS A 242 0.99 9.97 5.38
C CYS A 242 2.18 9.39 4.61
N LEU A 243 2.46 9.87 3.39
CA LEU A 243 3.57 9.37 2.57
C LEU A 243 4.94 9.94 2.96
N THR A 244 4.99 11.02 3.74
CA THR A 244 6.25 11.59 4.26
C THR A 244 6.87 10.75 5.38
N ARG A 245 6.11 9.86 6.03
CA ARG A 245 6.64 8.93 7.05
C ARG A 245 7.00 7.55 6.52
N PHE A 246 6.46 7.15 5.36
CA PHE A 246 6.86 5.89 4.71
C PHE A 246 8.30 5.98 4.14
N SER A 247 8.75 7.19 3.77
CA SER A 247 10.11 7.42 3.25
C SER A 247 11.22 7.43 4.31
N GLN A 248 10.92 7.50 5.61
CA GLN A 248 11.96 7.55 6.65
C GLN A 248 12.41 6.15 7.11
N MET A 249 11.83 5.09 6.55
CA MET A 249 11.49 3.97 7.42
C MET A 249 11.54 2.58 6.75
N VAL A 250 11.78 2.53 5.44
CA VAL A 250 12.18 1.31 4.73
C VAL A 250 13.70 1.30 4.62
N VAL A 251 14.32 0.70 5.64
CA VAL A 251 15.71 0.22 5.71
C VAL A 251 16.79 1.25 6.07
N GLY A 252 17.10 1.30 7.39
CA GLY A 252 18.46 1.52 7.90
C GLY A 252 18.74 2.87 8.55
#